data_AF-A0A4Z1JQP9-F1
#
_entry.id   AF-A0A4Z1JQP9-F1
#
_cell.length_a   1.000
_cell.length_b   1.000
_cell.length_c   1.000
_cell.angle_alpha   90.00
_cell.angle_beta   90.00
_cell.angle_gamma   90.00
#
_symmetry.space_group_name_H-M   'P 1'
#
loop_
_entity.id
_entity.type
_entity.pdbx_description
1 polymer ?
#
loop_
_entity_poly.entity_id
_entity_poly.type
_entity_poly.pdbx_seq_one_letter_code
_entity_poly.pdbx_strand_id
1 'polypeptide(L)'
;MRLGPGSQADPLTGEILPPQPQQFGKGAPPMFRNARTVDRRVFRDVLLTGLENHVSFGKEFSHYTTNNSDSITITFSDTTSATGTLLIGADGVHSRVRKQFLPSHIPLDTGGRIIYGKTPLPPKLTDTFPPEMLKSMSIIRDPHGPIPSTTLLEPITFKLPTASSTPLPHSIALPHPYIYWNPISLPTPPLHPLFTHQSPSQTSLLPISTHPSPLPTWPTVPTITLLGDAAHAMPPTGASGCVTALRDAGNLVRLLEERGVKDGIKIYEEEMREYGSATIERSLEAAVKMFGFKAREEWRNVE
;
A
#
# COMPACT_ATOMS: atom_id res chain seq x y z
N MET A 1 -13.13 9.63 -15.48
CA MET A 1 -11.91 8.80 -15.46
C MET A 1 -12.34 7.37 -15.67
N ARG A 2 -12.04 6.77 -16.83
CA ARG A 2 -12.33 5.36 -17.13
C ARG A 2 -11.01 4.62 -16.97
N LEU A 3 -10.94 3.64 -16.08
CA LEU A 3 -9.74 2.84 -15.82
C LEU A 3 -9.91 1.45 -16.44
N GLY A 4 -8.88 0.99 -17.13
CA GLY A 4 -8.68 -0.41 -17.53
C GLY A 4 -7.25 -0.89 -17.30
N PRO A 5 -6.86 -2.20 -17.36
CA PRO A 5 -5.45 -2.51 -17.55
C PRO A 5 -5.19 -2.06 -18.99
N GLY A 6 -4.45 -0.97 -19.06
CA GLY A 6 -4.05 -0.31 -20.27
C GLY A 6 -3.28 -1.26 -21.16
N SER A 7 -3.26 -0.86 -22.43
CA SER A 7 -2.44 -1.38 -23.50
C SER A 7 -1.16 -2.08 -23.02
N GLN A 8 -0.95 -3.30 -23.49
CA GLN A 8 0.36 -3.94 -23.38
C GLN A 8 1.30 -3.20 -24.33
N ALA A 9 2.54 -2.95 -23.91
CA ALA A 9 3.54 -2.32 -24.77
C ALA A 9 4.81 -3.18 -24.80
N ASP A 10 5.46 -3.22 -25.96
CA ASP A 10 6.78 -3.80 -26.11
C ASP A 10 7.81 -2.99 -25.28
N PRO A 11 8.63 -3.64 -24.45
CA PRO A 11 9.51 -2.96 -23.50
C PRO A 11 10.68 -2.22 -24.17
N LEU A 12 11.04 -2.56 -25.41
CA LEU A 12 12.17 -1.98 -26.12
C LEU A 12 11.74 -0.84 -27.06
N THR A 13 10.62 -1.05 -27.76
CA THR A 13 10.12 -0.16 -28.81
C THR A 13 8.99 0.75 -28.33
N GLY A 14 8.29 0.38 -27.25
CA GLY A 14 7.10 1.08 -26.78
C GLY A 14 5.85 0.87 -27.64
N GLU A 15 5.92 -0.01 -28.65
CA GLU A 15 4.76 -0.31 -29.51
C GLU A 15 3.64 -1.00 -28.72
N ILE A 16 2.40 -0.57 -28.95
CA ILE A 16 1.24 -1.18 -28.31
C ILE A 16 0.95 -2.54 -28.92
N LEU A 17 1.05 -3.58 -28.08
CA LEU A 17 0.81 -4.96 -28.45
C LEU A 17 -0.70 -5.27 -28.52
N PRO A 18 -1.12 -6.15 -29.44
CA PRO A 18 -2.51 -6.59 -29.52
C PRO A 18 -2.92 -7.34 -28.24
N PRO A 19 -4.19 -7.25 -27.82
CA PRO A 19 -4.67 -7.91 -26.61
C PRO A 19 -4.53 -9.42 -26.73
N GLN A 20 -3.78 -10.05 -25.82
CA GLN A 20 -3.63 -11.51 -25.81
C GLN A 20 -4.91 -12.20 -25.29
N PRO A 21 -5.39 -13.27 -25.95
CA PRO A 21 -6.70 -13.87 -25.71
C PRO A 21 -6.92 -14.51 -24.33
N GLN A 22 -5.93 -14.59 -23.45
CA GLN A 22 -6.02 -15.44 -22.25
C GLN A 22 -5.66 -14.80 -20.91
N GLN A 23 -5.34 -13.52 -20.81
CA GLN A 23 -4.87 -13.01 -19.51
C GLN A 23 -5.70 -11.89 -18.89
N PHE A 24 -6.17 -10.90 -19.64
CA PHE A 24 -7.18 -9.96 -19.14
C PHE A 24 -7.94 -9.43 -20.36
N GLY A 25 -9.28 -9.45 -20.34
CA GLY A 25 -10.09 -8.91 -21.44
C GLY A 25 -9.86 -7.41 -21.68
N LYS A 26 -10.47 -6.83 -22.72
CA LYS A 26 -10.43 -5.37 -22.94
C LYS A 26 -11.05 -4.64 -21.73
N GLY A 27 -10.29 -3.76 -21.07
CA GLY A 27 -10.76 -2.91 -19.96
C GLY A 27 -10.50 -3.48 -18.55
N ALA A 28 -10.69 -2.66 -17.50
CA ALA A 28 -10.25 -2.90 -16.08
C ALA A 28 -10.45 -4.34 -15.68
N PRO A 29 -9.45 -5.02 -15.07
CA PRO A 29 -9.79 -6.18 -14.26
C PRO A 29 -10.92 -5.72 -13.33
N PRO A 30 -12.01 -6.50 -13.16
CA PRO A 30 -13.19 -6.06 -12.43
C PRO A 30 -12.89 -5.38 -11.09
N MET A 31 -11.81 -5.81 -10.42
CA MET A 31 -11.26 -5.24 -9.18
C MET A 31 -10.94 -3.73 -9.24
N PHE A 32 -10.61 -3.18 -10.42
CA PHE A 32 -10.23 -1.78 -10.60
C PHE A 32 -11.33 -0.92 -11.24
N ARG A 33 -12.52 -1.49 -11.47
CA ARG A 33 -13.65 -0.71 -11.98
C ARG A 33 -14.02 0.35 -10.93
N ASN A 34 -14.01 1.62 -11.36
CA ASN A 34 -14.24 2.80 -10.50
C ASN A 34 -13.15 3.12 -9.47
N ALA A 35 -11.99 2.48 -9.54
CA ALA A 35 -10.85 2.89 -8.71
C ALA A 35 -10.50 4.37 -8.94
N ARG A 36 -9.90 4.99 -7.94
CA ARG A 36 -9.37 6.35 -8.00
C ARG A 36 -7.90 6.29 -7.62
N THR A 37 -7.06 6.76 -8.52
CA THR A 37 -5.64 6.91 -8.23
C THR A 37 -5.41 8.21 -7.49
N VAL A 38 -4.58 8.18 -6.45
CA VAL A 38 -4.21 9.35 -5.65
C VAL A 38 -2.69 9.39 -5.48
N ASP A 39 -2.10 10.59 -5.43
CA ASP A 39 -0.73 10.73 -4.92
C ASP A 39 -0.76 10.54 -3.41
N ARG A 40 0.12 9.65 -2.90
CA ARG A 40 0.17 9.28 -1.48
C ARG A 40 0.49 10.46 -0.56
N ARG A 41 1.33 11.41 -0.99
CA ARG A 41 1.68 12.58 -0.18
C ARG A 41 0.46 13.51 -0.10
N VAL A 42 -0.12 13.85 -1.25
CA VAL A 42 -1.33 14.68 -1.31
C VAL A 42 -2.47 14.05 -0.50
N PHE A 43 -2.69 12.74 -0.63
CA PHE A 43 -3.73 12.04 0.10
C PHE A 43 -3.50 12.09 1.62
N ARG A 44 -2.25 11.92 2.07
CA ARG A 44 -1.90 12.06 3.49
C ARG A 44 -2.11 13.49 3.99
N ASP A 45 -1.72 14.49 3.20
CA ASP A 45 -1.89 15.90 3.58
C ASP A 45 -3.37 16.28 3.69
N VAL A 46 -4.22 15.74 2.80
CA VAL A 46 -5.69 15.84 2.92
C VAL A 46 -6.19 15.17 4.20
N LEU A 47 -5.75 13.95 4.51
CA LEU A 47 -6.15 13.24 5.74
C LEU A 47 -5.69 13.94 7.02
N LEU A 48 -4.60 14.71 6.96
CA LEU A 48 -4.08 15.49 8.10
C LEU A 48 -4.84 16.80 8.33
N THR A 49 -5.65 17.26 7.37
CA THR A 49 -6.36 18.53 7.46
C THR A 49 -7.32 18.53 8.66
N GLY A 50 -7.13 19.44 9.61
CA GLY A 50 -7.92 19.55 10.84
C GLY A 50 -7.46 18.62 11.98
N LEU A 51 -6.44 17.80 11.75
CA LEU A 51 -5.86 16.89 12.75
C LEU A 51 -4.48 17.36 13.23
N GLU A 52 -4.05 18.57 12.88
CA GLU A 52 -2.70 19.07 13.13
C GLU A 52 -2.37 19.09 14.63
N ASN A 53 -3.35 19.42 15.47
CA ASN A 53 -3.21 19.43 16.94
C ASN A 53 -3.30 18.02 17.56
N HIS A 54 -3.65 17.00 16.77
CA HIS A 54 -3.79 15.62 17.20
C HIS A 54 -2.64 14.72 16.73
N VAL A 55 -1.66 15.28 15.99
CA VAL A 55 -0.51 14.54 15.45
C VAL A 55 0.78 15.13 16.00
N SER A 56 1.56 14.30 16.69
CA SER A 56 2.91 14.64 17.15
C SER A 56 3.96 13.94 16.28
N PHE A 57 4.70 14.71 15.47
CA PHE A 57 5.81 14.21 14.67
C PHE A 57 7.08 14.01 15.51
N GLY A 58 8.03 13.23 15.00
CA GLY A 58 9.29 12.93 15.71
C GLY A 58 9.13 11.96 16.88
N LYS A 59 7.95 11.33 17.03
CA LYS A 59 7.62 10.40 18.11
C LYS A 59 7.69 8.95 17.62
N GLU A 60 8.90 8.39 17.59
CA GLU A 60 9.07 6.97 17.28
C GLU A 60 8.77 6.13 18.53
N PHE A 61 7.83 5.18 18.40
CA PHE A 61 7.46 4.28 19.49
C PHE A 61 8.65 3.41 19.93
N SER A 62 8.86 3.30 21.24
CA SER A 62 9.84 2.38 21.85
C SER A 62 9.14 1.17 22.46
N HIS A 63 8.33 1.39 23.49
CA HIS A 63 7.58 0.35 24.18
C HIS A 63 6.35 0.93 24.87
N TYR A 64 5.47 0.07 25.39
CA TYR A 64 4.40 0.45 26.32
C TYR A 64 4.51 -0.28 27.65
N THR A 65 3.90 0.29 28.69
CA THR A 65 3.62 -0.38 29.96
C THR A 65 2.14 -0.25 30.30
N THR A 66 1.58 -1.28 30.92
CA THR A 66 0.19 -1.29 31.40
C THR A 66 0.18 -1.04 32.90
N ASN A 67 -0.34 0.11 33.32
CA ASN A 67 -0.48 0.46 34.72
C ASN A 67 -1.93 0.12 35.12
N ASN A 68 -2.19 -1.17 35.40
CA ASN A 68 -3.52 -1.77 35.59
C ASN A 68 -4.29 -2.02 34.26
N SER A 69 -5.46 -2.68 34.33
CA SER A 69 -6.23 -3.12 33.15
C SER A 69 -6.76 -2.00 32.25
N ASP A 70 -6.73 -0.75 32.72
CA ASP A 70 -7.49 0.36 32.13
C ASP A 70 -6.60 1.53 31.65
N SER A 71 -5.28 1.44 31.84
CA SER A 71 -4.35 2.52 31.47
C SER A 71 -3.09 1.98 30.80
N ILE A 72 -2.72 2.61 29.70
CA ILE A 72 -1.51 2.32 28.94
C ILE A 72 -0.64 3.57 28.86
N THR A 73 0.65 3.40 29.14
CA THR A 73 1.66 4.45 28.95
C THR A 73 2.62 4.01 27.86
N ILE A 74 2.77 4.83 26.83
CA ILE A 74 3.75 4.63 25.76
C ILE A 74 4.98 5.48 26.04
N THR A 75 6.16 4.92 25.76
CA THR A 75 7.43 5.62 25.79
C THR A 75 7.98 5.68 24.37
N PHE A 76 8.49 6.84 23.99
CA PHE A 76 9.10 7.10 22.68
C PHE A 76 10.63 7.02 22.75
N SER A 77 11.29 6.93 21.60
CA SER A 77 12.76 6.88 21.51
C SER A 77 13.46 8.15 22.00
N ASP A 78 12.76 9.29 21.99
CA ASP A 78 13.22 10.55 22.57
C ASP A 78 13.04 10.62 24.09
N THR A 79 12.68 9.50 24.74
CA THR A 79 12.41 9.32 26.18
C THR A 79 11.14 10.00 26.71
N THR A 80 10.43 10.75 25.87
CA THR A 80 9.12 11.28 26.25
C THR A 80 8.06 10.17 26.32
N SER A 81 6.93 10.46 26.96
CA SER A 81 5.83 9.51 27.12
C SER A 81 4.47 10.13 26.88
N ALA A 82 3.48 9.27 26.63
CA ALA A 82 2.07 9.64 26.60
C ALA A 82 1.24 8.54 27.28
N THR A 83 0.13 8.92 27.88
CA THR A 83 -0.78 8.00 28.58
C THR A 83 -2.16 8.05 27.95
N GLY A 84 -2.80 6.89 27.82
CA GLY A 84 -4.15 6.75 27.31
C GLY A 84 -4.83 5.49 27.83
N THR A 85 -6.02 5.20 27.31
CA THR A 85 -6.81 4.01 27.65
C THR A 85 -6.77 2.94 26.56
N LEU A 86 -6.41 3.32 25.33
CA LEU A 86 -6.34 2.44 24.17
C LEU A 86 -5.09 2.77 23.33
N LEU A 87 -4.29 1.75 23.03
CA LEU A 87 -3.20 1.79 22.07
C LEU A 87 -3.60 1.06 20.79
N ILE A 88 -3.48 1.73 19.65
CA ILE A 88 -3.74 1.15 18.33
C ILE A 88 -2.42 1.12 17.56
N GLY A 89 -1.92 -0.07 17.25
CA GLY A 89 -0.76 -0.24 16.37
C GLY A 89 -1.16 -0.02 14.91
N ALA A 90 -0.75 1.12 14.35
CA ALA A 90 -0.92 1.49 12.94
C ALA A 90 0.43 1.81 12.27
N ASP A 91 1.50 1.23 12.79
CA ASP A 91 2.91 1.52 12.52
C ASP A 91 3.54 0.60 11.44
N GLY A 92 2.70 0.04 10.56
CA GLY A 92 3.13 -0.65 9.35
C GLY A 92 3.66 -2.07 9.55
N VAL A 93 4.18 -2.67 8.48
CA VAL A 93 4.60 -4.08 8.48
C VAL A 93 5.69 -4.41 9.51
N HIS A 94 6.56 -3.44 9.86
CA HIS A 94 7.60 -3.60 10.89
C HIS A 94 7.15 -3.17 12.29
N SER A 95 5.83 -3.17 12.53
CA SER A 95 5.20 -2.69 13.77
C SER A 95 5.92 -3.15 15.04
N ARG A 96 6.38 -2.17 15.83
CA ARG A 96 6.95 -2.39 17.16
C ARG A 96 5.84 -2.66 18.17
N VAL A 97 4.66 -2.07 17.98
CA VAL A 97 3.48 -2.35 18.80
C VAL A 97 3.08 -3.83 18.66
N ARG A 98 2.98 -4.35 17.43
CA ARG A 98 2.72 -5.78 17.18
C ARG A 98 3.81 -6.64 17.80
N LYS A 99 5.10 -6.32 17.62
CA LYS A 99 6.20 -7.11 18.18
C LYS A 99 6.08 -7.26 19.71
N GLN A 100 5.67 -6.21 20.42
CA GLN A 100 5.46 -6.28 21.88
C GLN A 100 4.13 -6.99 22.25
N PHE A 101 3.05 -6.74 21.51
CA PHE A 101 1.72 -7.26 21.82
C PHE A 101 1.55 -8.74 21.43
N LEU A 102 1.98 -9.11 20.22
CA LEU A 102 1.84 -10.43 19.60
C LEU A 102 3.18 -10.90 19.01
N PRO A 103 4.16 -11.31 19.84
CA PRO A 103 5.53 -11.61 19.38
C PRO A 103 5.61 -12.78 18.38
N SER A 104 4.61 -13.67 18.38
CA SER A 104 4.48 -14.78 17.44
C SER A 104 3.74 -14.43 16.15
N HIS A 105 3.12 -13.24 16.06
CA HIS A 105 2.48 -12.76 14.83
C HIS A 105 3.53 -12.07 13.94
N ILE A 106 4.27 -12.87 13.20
CA ILE A 106 5.45 -12.42 12.45
C ILE A 106 5.11 -12.40 10.93
N PRO A 107 5.36 -11.28 10.23
CA PRO A 107 5.28 -11.25 8.77
C PRO A 107 6.29 -12.21 8.13
N LEU A 108 5.95 -12.71 6.94
CA LEU A 108 6.76 -13.59 6.10
C LEU A 108 7.38 -12.79 4.95
N ASP A 109 8.65 -13.03 4.65
CA ASP A 109 9.32 -12.59 3.41
C ASP A 109 8.89 -13.53 2.28
N THR A 110 8.26 -12.97 1.25
CA THR A 110 7.80 -13.75 0.09
C THR A 110 8.93 -14.10 -0.87
N GLY A 111 10.14 -13.59 -0.62
CA GLY A 111 11.26 -13.54 -1.55
C GLY A 111 11.10 -12.46 -2.62
N GLY A 112 9.88 -11.96 -2.83
CA GLY A 112 9.54 -10.90 -3.78
C GLY A 112 10.25 -9.59 -3.47
N ARG A 113 10.69 -8.88 -4.50
CA ARG A 113 11.26 -7.53 -4.39
C ARG A 113 10.53 -6.61 -5.35
N ILE A 114 10.29 -5.38 -4.93
CA ILE A 114 9.65 -4.35 -5.75
C ILE A 114 10.47 -3.08 -5.70
N ILE A 115 10.66 -2.47 -6.87
CA ILE A 115 11.17 -1.11 -6.95
C ILE A 115 9.97 -0.21 -7.18
N TYR A 116 9.87 0.86 -6.41
CA TYR A 116 8.94 1.94 -6.66
C TYR A 116 9.72 3.14 -7.17
N GLY A 117 9.23 3.77 -8.24
CA GLY A 117 9.86 4.96 -8.78
C GLY A 117 8.86 5.98 -9.32
N LYS A 118 9.35 7.21 -9.45
CA LYS A 118 8.65 8.31 -10.10
C LYS A 118 9.55 8.93 -11.16
N THR A 119 8.99 9.13 -12.34
CA THR A 119 9.62 9.89 -13.42
C THR A 119 8.77 11.13 -13.68
N PRO A 120 9.30 12.36 -13.44
CA PRO A 120 8.59 13.59 -13.80
C PRO A 120 8.17 13.57 -15.27
N LEU A 121 6.98 14.07 -15.58
CA LEU A 121 6.39 14.00 -16.91
C LEU A 121 6.23 15.40 -17.53
N PRO A 122 7.34 16.08 -17.91
CA PRO A 122 7.28 17.36 -18.61
C PRO A 122 6.74 17.16 -20.04
N PRO A 123 6.20 18.21 -20.70
CA PRO A 123 5.58 18.10 -22.03
C PRO A 123 6.43 17.34 -23.06
N LYS A 124 7.72 17.67 -23.14
CA LYS A 124 8.67 17.01 -24.07
C LYS A 124 8.76 15.49 -23.87
N LEU A 125 8.65 15.01 -22.63
CA LEU A 125 8.65 13.59 -22.33
C LEU A 125 7.25 12.98 -22.50
N THR A 126 6.19 13.72 -22.18
CA THR A 126 4.80 13.29 -22.42
C THR A 126 4.59 12.91 -23.89
N ASP A 127 5.12 13.71 -24.82
CA ASP A 127 4.96 13.50 -26.26
C ASP A 127 5.66 12.23 -26.77
N THR A 128 6.56 11.62 -25.99
CA THR A 128 7.22 10.36 -26.35
C THR A 128 6.41 9.12 -25.96
N PHE A 129 5.35 9.26 -25.16
CA PHE A 129 4.51 8.13 -24.75
C PHE A 129 3.31 7.95 -25.69
N PRO A 130 2.92 6.71 -26.01
CA PRO A 130 1.64 6.44 -26.66
C PRO A 130 0.49 7.07 -25.88
N PRO A 131 -0.44 7.82 -26.52
CA PRO A 131 -1.52 8.51 -25.82
C PRO A 131 -2.41 7.59 -24.97
N GLU A 132 -2.54 6.31 -25.33
CA GLU A 132 -3.30 5.34 -24.55
C GLU A 132 -2.65 5.01 -23.19
N MET A 133 -1.31 4.99 -23.11
CA MET A 133 -0.60 4.73 -21.85
C MET A 133 -0.74 5.88 -20.85
N LEU A 134 -1.05 7.09 -21.34
CA LEU A 134 -1.25 8.27 -20.51
C LEU A 134 -2.67 8.38 -19.92
N LYS A 135 -3.60 7.50 -20.34
CA LYS A 135 -5.01 7.56 -19.90
C LYS A 135 -5.32 6.71 -18.68
N SER A 136 -4.55 5.64 -18.45
CA SER A 136 -4.78 4.68 -17.36
C SER A 136 -3.55 3.84 -17.07
N MET A 137 -3.60 3.12 -15.94
CA MET A 137 -2.61 2.11 -15.57
C MET A 137 -2.31 1.20 -16.74
N SER A 138 -1.05 1.05 -17.08
CA SER A 138 -0.57 0.19 -18.15
C SER A 138 0.33 -0.89 -17.55
N ILE A 139 0.38 -2.05 -18.21
CA ILE A 139 1.26 -3.15 -17.80
C ILE A 139 2.27 -3.37 -18.92
N ILE A 140 3.55 -3.19 -18.61
CA ILE A 140 4.66 -3.50 -19.50
C ILE A 140 5.22 -4.85 -19.05
N ARG A 141 5.37 -5.77 -20.00
CA ARG A 141 5.93 -7.09 -19.72
C ARG A 141 7.13 -7.31 -20.60
N ASP A 142 8.20 -7.77 -19.96
CA ASP A 142 9.38 -8.26 -20.65
C ASP A 142 9.55 -9.74 -20.33
N PRO A 143 8.92 -10.65 -21.12
CA PRO A 143 9.04 -12.09 -20.89
C PRO A 143 10.35 -12.68 -21.46
N HIS A 144 11.07 -11.93 -22.28
CA HIS A 144 12.25 -12.41 -23.02
C HIS A 144 13.56 -11.78 -22.55
N GLY A 145 13.50 -10.79 -21.66
CA GLY A 145 14.67 -10.26 -20.99
C GLY A 145 15.42 -11.32 -20.17
N PRO A 146 16.67 -11.04 -19.78
CA PRO A 146 17.48 -11.95 -18.95
C PRO A 146 16.75 -12.38 -17.67
N ILE A 147 15.83 -11.54 -17.21
CA ILE A 147 14.95 -11.82 -16.09
C ILE A 147 13.54 -11.33 -16.44
N PRO A 148 12.54 -12.23 -16.52
CA PRO A 148 11.18 -11.85 -16.81
C PRO A 148 10.66 -10.81 -15.82
N SER A 149 10.08 -9.72 -16.32
CA SER A 149 9.56 -8.65 -15.47
C SER A 149 8.19 -8.16 -15.87
N THR A 150 7.40 -7.79 -14.88
CA THR A 150 6.13 -7.10 -15.06
C THR A 150 6.21 -5.75 -14.36
N THR A 151 6.03 -4.68 -15.12
CA THR A 151 6.03 -3.30 -14.59
C THR A 151 4.65 -2.72 -14.73
N LEU A 152 4.07 -2.23 -13.63
CA LEU A 152 2.90 -1.36 -13.74
C LEU A 152 3.40 0.07 -13.93
N LEU A 153 2.69 0.79 -14.78
CA LEU A 153 2.95 2.18 -15.10
C LEU A 153 1.64 2.94 -14.94
N GLU A 154 1.61 3.93 -14.06
CA GLU A 154 0.43 4.76 -13.80
C GLU A 154 0.79 6.24 -13.96
N PRO A 155 0.20 6.95 -14.94
CA PRO A 155 0.30 8.39 -15.04
C PRO A 155 -0.47 9.06 -13.90
N ILE A 156 0.24 9.86 -13.08
CA ILE A 156 -0.37 10.66 -12.03
C ILE A 156 -0.45 12.10 -12.51
N THR A 157 -1.66 12.52 -12.84
CA THR A 157 -1.96 13.87 -13.33
C THR A 157 -3.02 14.51 -12.45
N PHE A 158 -2.80 15.79 -12.12
CA PHE A 158 -3.76 16.59 -11.40
C PHE A 158 -4.43 17.56 -12.36
N LYS A 159 -5.76 17.60 -12.36
CA LYS A 159 -6.46 18.72 -12.97
C LYS A 159 -6.30 19.92 -12.05
N LEU A 160 -5.69 20.99 -12.57
CA LEU A 160 -5.59 22.23 -11.82
C LEU A 160 -7.00 22.72 -11.44
N PRO A 161 -7.20 23.21 -10.21
CA PRO A 161 -8.48 23.76 -9.79
C PRO A 161 -8.88 24.91 -10.73
N THR A 162 -10.09 24.87 -11.30
CA THR A 162 -10.66 26.01 -12.05
C THR A 162 -11.20 27.06 -11.08
N ALA A 163 -11.49 28.29 -11.54
CA ALA A 163 -12.05 29.35 -10.70
C ALA A 163 -13.38 28.95 -9.98
N SER A 164 -14.04 27.89 -10.41
CA SER A 164 -15.27 27.32 -9.83
C SER A 164 -15.03 26.16 -8.85
N SER A 165 -13.78 25.80 -8.57
CA SER A 165 -13.45 24.66 -7.72
C SER A 165 -13.26 25.09 -6.26
N THR A 166 -13.64 24.22 -5.32
CA THR A 166 -13.34 24.43 -3.90
C THR A 166 -11.83 24.61 -3.74
N PRO A 167 -11.36 25.71 -3.15
CA PRO A 167 -9.94 25.90 -2.90
C PRO A 167 -9.42 24.73 -2.06
N LEU A 168 -8.26 24.19 -2.44
CA LEU A 168 -7.53 23.30 -1.54
C LEU A 168 -7.13 24.08 -0.29
N PRO A 169 -7.09 23.44 0.89
CA PRO A 169 -6.46 24.04 2.07
C PRO A 169 -5.10 24.62 1.69
N HIS A 170 -4.78 25.82 2.19
CA HIS A 170 -3.58 26.58 1.78
C HIS A 170 -2.26 25.82 1.98
N SER A 171 -2.25 24.73 2.76
CA SER A 171 -1.10 23.88 3.03
C SER A 171 -0.86 22.76 2.00
N ILE A 172 -1.80 22.46 1.09
CA ILE A 172 -1.69 21.30 0.20
C ILE A 172 -1.11 21.72 -1.16
N ALA A 173 0.13 21.31 -1.42
CA ALA A 173 0.80 21.48 -2.70
C ALA A 173 0.59 20.26 -3.61
N LEU A 174 0.04 20.47 -4.80
CA LEU A 174 -0.08 19.42 -5.81
C LEU A 174 1.28 19.22 -6.52
N PRO A 175 1.75 17.98 -6.72
CA PRO A 175 2.96 17.74 -7.47
C PRO A 175 2.74 17.98 -8.97
N HIS A 176 3.82 18.30 -9.67
CA HIS A 176 3.83 18.26 -11.13
C HIS A 176 3.46 16.86 -11.64
N PRO A 177 2.87 16.74 -12.84
CA PRO A 177 2.60 15.45 -13.47
C PRO A 177 3.82 14.53 -13.47
N TYR A 178 3.61 13.25 -13.18
CA TYR A 178 4.66 12.25 -13.18
C TYR A 178 4.10 10.88 -13.56
N ILE A 179 4.97 9.98 -14.02
CA ILE A 179 4.66 8.57 -14.17
C ILE A 179 5.17 7.84 -12.95
N TYR A 180 4.26 7.14 -12.27
CA TYR A 180 4.58 6.15 -11.25
C TYR A 180 4.86 4.83 -11.94
N TRP A 181 5.93 4.15 -11.54
CA TRP A 181 6.24 2.83 -12.08
C TRP A 181 6.74 1.90 -10.98
N ASN A 182 6.45 0.61 -11.13
CA ASN A 182 6.88 -0.40 -10.18
C ASN A 182 7.17 -1.77 -10.83
N PRO A 183 8.42 -2.02 -11.29
CA PRO A 183 8.79 -3.35 -11.73
C PRO A 183 8.73 -4.32 -10.55
N ILE A 184 8.04 -5.42 -10.81
CA ILE A 184 7.92 -6.56 -9.92
C ILE A 184 8.62 -7.72 -10.64
N SER A 185 9.83 -8.04 -10.21
CA SER A 185 10.60 -9.19 -10.71
C SER A 185 11.65 -9.67 -9.70
N LEU A 186 12.16 -10.88 -9.92
CA LEU A 186 13.26 -11.48 -9.19
C LEU A 186 14.34 -11.94 -10.17
N PRO A 187 15.58 -11.38 -10.18
CA PRO A 187 16.03 -9.98 -10.03
C PRO A 187 15.59 -9.06 -11.22
N THR A 188 16.09 -7.83 -11.39
CA THR A 188 15.66 -6.88 -12.45
C THR A 188 16.70 -6.71 -13.59
N PRO A 189 16.30 -6.69 -14.88
CA PRO A 189 17.06 -6.08 -15.98
C PRO A 189 16.61 -4.62 -16.25
N PRO A 190 17.35 -3.82 -17.03
CA PRO A 190 17.14 -2.36 -17.10
C PRO A 190 16.04 -1.93 -18.10
N LEU A 191 14.99 -1.26 -17.60
CA LEU A 191 14.09 -0.44 -18.43
C LEU A 191 14.75 0.93 -18.71
N HIS A 192 15.57 0.99 -19.75
CA HIS A 192 16.58 2.04 -19.93
C HIS A 192 16.08 3.51 -19.82
N PRO A 193 14.95 3.96 -20.42
CA PRO A 193 14.57 5.38 -20.34
C PRO A 193 13.95 5.80 -18.99
N LEU A 194 13.10 4.96 -18.40
CA LEU A 194 12.41 5.27 -17.14
C LEU A 194 13.38 5.38 -15.97
N PHE A 195 14.36 4.46 -15.90
CA PHE A 195 15.41 4.49 -14.89
C PHE A 195 16.43 5.61 -15.14
N THR A 196 16.71 5.97 -16.39
CA THR A 196 17.61 7.10 -16.71
C THR A 196 17.05 8.43 -16.21
N HIS A 197 15.73 8.63 -16.32
CA HIS A 197 15.06 9.87 -15.90
C HIS A 197 14.37 9.76 -14.54
N GLN A 198 14.63 8.71 -13.76
CA GLN A 198 14.02 8.55 -12.45
C GLN A 198 14.46 9.66 -11.50
N SER A 199 13.59 10.02 -10.57
CA SER A 199 13.97 10.84 -9.42
C SER A 199 14.67 9.97 -8.38
N PRO A 200 16.00 10.07 -8.16
CA PRO A 200 16.70 9.15 -7.25
C PRO A 200 16.20 9.25 -5.81
N SER A 201 15.76 10.44 -5.39
CA SER A 201 15.18 10.69 -4.06
C SER A 201 13.75 10.18 -3.89
N GLN A 202 13.13 9.67 -4.97
CA GLN A 202 11.77 9.12 -4.96
C GLN A 202 11.73 7.70 -5.52
N THR A 203 12.88 7.02 -5.54
CA THR A 203 13.00 5.61 -5.85
C THR A 203 13.32 4.81 -4.59
N SER A 204 12.69 3.65 -4.41
CA SER A 204 12.96 2.76 -3.29
C SER A 204 12.80 1.30 -3.68
N LEU A 205 13.76 0.46 -3.27
CA LEU A 205 13.67 -1.00 -3.34
C LEU A 205 13.13 -1.51 -2.01
N LEU A 206 12.04 -2.28 -2.03
CA LEU A 206 11.42 -2.82 -0.83
C LEU A 206 11.26 -4.35 -0.93
N PRO A 207 11.52 -5.08 0.18
CA PRO A 207 11.07 -6.46 0.29
C PRO A 207 9.56 -6.52 0.32
N ILE A 208 9.00 -7.56 -0.27
CA ILE A 208 7.56 -7.81 -0.21
C ILE A 208 7.31 -8.79 0.93
N SER A 209 6.60 -8.31 1.93
CA SER A 209 6.24 -9.09 3.11
C SER A 209 4.73 -9.29 3.19
N THR A 210 4.33 -10.38 3.83
CA THR A 210 2.91 -10.73 4.02
C THR A 210 2.71 -11.39 5.37
N HIS A 211 1.57 -11.16 6.03
CA HIS A 211 1.16 -12.01 7.14
C HIS A 211 0.65 -13.36 6.63
N PRO A 212 0.63 -14.41 7.49
CA PRO A 212 0.01 -15.68 7.14
C PRO A 212 -1.49 -15.48 6.88
N SER A 213 -2.03 -16.37 6.04
CA SER A 213 -3.47 -16.49 5.84
C SER A 213 -3.91 -17.96 6.01
N PRO A 214 -4.91 -18.28 6.85
CA PRO A 214 -5.67 -17.33 7.66
C PRO A 214 -4.81 -16.64 8.72
N LEU A 215 -5.21 -15.42 9.08
CA LEU A 215 -4.61 -14.69 10.20
C LEU A 215 -4.85 -15.48 11.50
N PRO A 216 -3.86 -15.55 12.40
CA PRO A 216 -4.01 -16.27 13.66
C PRO A 216 -5.06 -15.59 14.54
N THR A 217 -5.67 -16.36 15.43
CA THR A 217 -6.45 -15.79 16.53
C THR A 217 -5.55 -15.42 17.69
N TRP A 218 -5.89 -14.36 18.42
CA TRP A 218 -5.22 -13.97 19.65
C TRP A 218 -6.24 -13.57 20.71
N PRO A 219 -5.88 -13.65 22.00
CA PRO A 219 -6.72 -13.12 23.07
C PRO A 219 -6.92 -11.62 22.90
N THR A 220 -8.17 -11.18 22.87
CA THR A 220 -8.50 -9.75 22.83
C THR A 220 -8.11 -9.09 24.15
N VAL A 221 -7.39 -7.97 24.05
CA VAL A 221 -7.06 -7.10 25.18
C VAL A 221 -7.86 -5.80 25.03
N PRO A 222 -8.60 -5.34 26.06
CA PRO A 222 -9.46 -4.15 25.93
C PRO A 222 -8.72 -2.83 25.69
N THR A 223 -7.41 -2.81 25.84
CA THR A 223 -6.58 -1.60 25.79
C THR A 223 -5.58 -1.58 24.64
N ILE A 224 -5.50 -2.65 23.83
CA ILE A 224 -4.51 -2.76 22.75
C ILE A 224 -5.13 -3.49 21.56
N THR A 225 -4.97 -2.93 20.36
CA THR A 225 -5.29 -3.63 19.10
C THR A 225 -4.40 -3.15 17.95
N LEU A 226 -4.55 -3.72 16.76
CA LEU A 226 -3.75 -3.45 15.56
C LEU A 226 -4.65 -3.15 14.35
N LEU A 227 -4.17 -2.33 13.41
CA LEU A 227 -4.82 -2.11 12.12
C LEU A 227 -3.80 -1.95 10.97
N GLY A 228 -4.29 -2.07 9.74
CA GLY A 228 -3.50 -1.95 8.52
C GLY A 228 -2.37 -2.97 8.45
N ASP A 229 -1.25 -2.57 7.86
CA ASP A 229 -0.09 -3.44 7.70
C ASP A 229 0.51 -3.93 9.03
N ALA A 230 0.23 -3.25 10.15
CA ALA A 230 0.62 -3.74 11.47
C ALA A 230 -0.11 -5.04 11.84
N ALA A 231 -1.34 -5.24 11.37
CA ALA A 231 -2.15 -6.43 11.61
C ALA A 231 -2.09 -7.45 10.47
N HIS A 232 -2.13 -6.99 9.22
CA HIS A 232 -2.42 -7.85 8.05
C HIS A 232 -1.73 -7.41 6.76
N ALA A 233 -0.47 -6.95 6.85
CA ALA A 233 0.38 -6.69 5.68
C ALA A 233 0.25 -7.80 4.61
N MET A 234 0.17 -7.37 3.35
CA MET A 234 -0.11 -8.22 2.21
C MET A 234 0.71 -7.79 1.00
N PRO A 235 0.94 -8.67 0.00
CA PRO A 235 1.64 -8.26 -1.20
C PRO A 235 0.90 -7.13 -1.94
N PRO A 236 1.62 -6.18 -2.57
CA PRO A 236 1.01 -5.03 -3.23
C PRO A 236 0.27 -5.40 -4.53
N THR A 237 0.33 -6.67 -4.94
CA THR A 237 -0.20 -7.23 -6.19
C THR A 237 -1.73 -7.19 -6.27
N GLY A 238 -2.42 -7.18 -5.13
CA GLY A 238 -3.87 -6.98 -5.05
C GLY A 238 -4.30 -5.51 -4.95
N ALA A 239 -3.35 -4.57 -4.88
CA ALA A 239 -3.59 -3.12 -4.74
C ALA A 239 -4.62 -2.73 -3.64
N SER A 240 -4.78 -3.57 -2.62
CA SER A 240 -5.89 -3.46 -1.65
C SER A 240 -5.44 -3.01 -0.26
N GLY A 241 -4.14 -3.06 0.08
CA GLY A 241 -3.67 -2.82 1.45
C GLY A 241 -4.13 -1.50 2.06
N CYS A 242 -4.00 -0.38 1.33
CA CYS A 242 -4.46 0.93 1.83
C CYS A 242 -5.99 1.00 2.01
N VAL A 243 -6.76 0.36 1.11
CA VAL A 243 -8.22 0.33 1.21
C VAL A 243 -8.65 -0.52 2.40
N THR A 244 -7.97 -1.64 2.65
CA THR A 244 -8.18 -2.46 3.85
C THR A 244 -7.87 -1.66 5.11
N ALA A 245 -6.75 -0.93 5.17
CA ALA A 245 -6.43 -0.09 6.34
C ALA A 245 -7.49 1.01 6.60
N LEU A 246 -8.05 1.61 5.54
CA LEU A 246 -9.16 2.57 5.68
C LEU A 246 -10.45 1.89 6.16
N ARG A 247 -10.73 0.67 5.69
CA ARG A 247 -11.83 -0.16 6.18
C ARG A 247 -11.65 -0.47 7.67
N ASP A 248 -10.44 -0.81 8.10
CA ASP A 248 -10.14 -1.07 9.51
C ASP A 248 -10.47 0.14 10.37
N ALA A 249 -9.96 1.32 9.99
CA ALA A 249 -10.15 2.55 10.74
C ALA A 249 -11.64 2.90 10.87
N GLY A 250 -12.38 2.88 9.76
CA GLY A 250 -13.82 3.15 9.78
C GLY A 250 -14.63 2.13 10.58
N ASN A 251 -14.27 0.84 10.46
CA ASN A 251 -14.95 -0.23 11.18
C ASN A 251 -14.68 -0.18 12.68
N LEU A 252 -13.42 0.06 13.06
CA LEU A 252 -13.01 0.17 14.47
C LEU A 252 -13.72 1.36 15.12
N VAL A 253 -13.71 2.55 14.50
CA VAL A 253 -14.42 3.73 15.05
C VAL A 253 -15.90 3.42 15.29
N ARG A 254 -16.59 2.89 14.28
CA ARG A 254 -18.01 2.51 14.39
C ARG A 254 -18.27 1.54 15.54
N LEU A 255 -17.45 0.49 15.65
CA LEU A 255 -17.63 -0.55 16.68
C LEU A 255 -17.32 -0.03 18.09
N LEU A 256 -16.33 0.87 18.23
CA LEU A 256 -16.04 1.54 19.50
C LEU A 256 -17.22 2.43 19.95
N GLU A 257 -17.86 3.14 19.03
CA GLU A 257 -19.04 3.98 19.32
C GLU A 257 -20.28 3.14 19.67
N GLU A 258 -20.57 2.09 18.89
CA GLU A 258 -21.79 1.30 19.03
C GLU A 258 -21.76 0.29 20.18
N ARG A 259 -20.57 -0.27 20.49
CA ARG A 259 -20.42 -1.42 21.40
C ARG A 259 -19.52 -1.13 22.60
N GLY A 260 -18.92 0.05 22.66
CA GLY A 260 -17.91 0.39 23.66
C GLY A 260 -16.57 -0.30 23.38
N VAL A 261 -15.53 0.10 24.12
CA VAL A 261 -14.14 -0.27 23.80
C VAL A 261 -13.91 -1.79 23.82
N LYS A 262 -14.31 -2.46 24.90
CA LYS A 262 -14.03 -3.89 25.11
C LYS A 262 -14.68 -4.78 24.04
N ASP A 263 -15.99 -4.64 23.86
CA ASP A 263 -16.73 -5.46 22.89
C ASP A 263 -16.45 -5.00 21.45
N GLY A 264 -16.26 -3.70 21.24
CA GLY A 264 -15.92 -3.12 19.95
C GLY A 264 -14.60 -3.68 19.39
N ILE A 265 -13.53 -3.72 20.19
CA ILE A 265 -12.24 -4.32 19.78
C ILE A 265 -12.41 -5.79 19.46
N LYS A 266 -13.10 -6.55 20.31
CA LYS A 266 -13.30 -7.99 20.09
C LYS A 266 -13.97 -8.27 18.74
N ILE A 267 -15.08 -7.59 18.47
CA ILE A 267 -15.83 -7.74 17.22
C ILE A 267 -14.98 -7.26 16.03
N TYR A 268 -14.29 -6.13 16.18
CA TYR A 268 -13.39 -5.61 15.14
C TYR A 268 -12.32 -6.62 14.77
N GLU A 269 -11.65 -7.23 15.76
CA GLU A 269 -10.59 -8.21 15.52
C GLU A 269 -11.12 -9.48 14.84
N GLU A 270 -12.32 -9.92 15.19
CA GLU A 270 -13.00 -11.05 14.55
C GLU A 270 -13.29 -10.77 13.07
N GLU A 271 -13.96 -9.65 12.78
CA GLU A 271 -14.27 -9.24 11.40
C GLU A 271 -12.99 -8.97 10.58
N MET A 272 -12.01 -8.29 11.19
CA MET A 272 -10.74 -7.95 10.56
C MET A 272 -9.94 -9.17 10.16
N ARG A 273 -9.89 -10.20 11.02
CA ARG A 273 -9.23 -11.46 10.64
C ARG A 273 -9.88 -12.09 9.42
N GLU A 274 -11.20 -12.06 9.32
CA GLU A 274 -11.93 -12.65 8.18
C GLU A 274 -11.63 -11.90 6.87
N TYR A 275 -11.89 -10.60 6.81
CA TYR A 275 -11.68 -9.85 5.56
C TYR A 275 -10.19 -9.62 5.25
N GLY A 276 -9.34 -9.53 6.27
CA GLY A 276 -7.89 -9.40 6.14
C GLY A 276 -7.30 -10.66 5.51
N SER A 277 -7.63 -11.85 6.05
CA SER A 277 -7.20 -13.14 5.49
C SER A 277 -7.65 -13.29 4.04
N ALA A 278 -8.92 -13.01 3.75
CA ALA A 278 -9.44 -13.09 2.40
C ALA A 278 -8.71 -12.15 1.42
N THR A 279 -8.25 -10.98 1.89
CA THR A 279 -7.52 -10.02 1.06
C THR A 279 -6.05 -10.42 0.86
N ILE A 280 -5.43 -11.00 1.89
CA ILE A 280 -4.11 -11.61 1.77
C ILE A 280 -4.16 -12.70 0.70
N GLU A 281 -5.08 -13.67 0.77
CA GLU A 281 -5.15 -14.76 -0.22
C GLU A 281 -5.30 -14.26 -1.65
N ARG A 282 -6.23 -13.32 -1.90
CA ARG A 282 -6.40 -12.74 -3.24
C ARG A 282 -5.12 -12.08 -3.75
N SER A 283 -4.38 -11.41 -2.86
CA SER A 283 -3.11 -10.78 -3.20
C SER A 283 -2.01 -11.80 -3.46
N LEU A 284 -1.95 -12.89 -2.69
CA LEU A 284 -1.03 -14.01 -2.91
C LEU A 284 -1.28 -14.70 -4.24
N GLU A 285 -2.55 -14.99 -4.55
CA GLU A 285 -2.92 -15.58 -5.84
C GLU A 285 -2.47 -14.72 -7.02
N ALA A 286 -2.68 -13.40 -6.93
CA ALA A 286 -2.19 -12.46 -7.93
C ALA A 286 -0.65 -12.46 -8.00
N ALA A 287 0.03 -12.53 -6.86
CA ALA A 287 1.49 -12.55 -6.80
C ALA A 287 2.10 -13.78 -7.49
N VAL A 288 1.54 -14.97 -7.26
CA VAL A 288 2.01 -16.20 -7.91
C VAL A 288 1.63 -16.21 -9.39
N LYS A 289 0.36 -15.96 -9.73
CA LYS A 289 -0.15 -16.10 -11.11
C LYS A 289 0.36 -15.01 -12.06
N MET A 290 0.53 -13.79 -11.58
CA MET A 290 0.85 -12.63 -12.43
C MET A 290 2.32 -12.21 -12.36
N PHE A 291 3.01 -12.53 -11.25
CA PHE A 291 4.35 -12.02 -10.97
C PHE A 291 5.38 -13.11 -10.64
N GLY A 292 4.99 -14.39 -10.69
CA GLY A 292 5.93 -15.52 -10.59
C GLY A 292 6.60 -15.65 -9.21
N PHE A 293 5.91 -15.26 -8.14
CA PHE A 293 6.47 -15.40 -6.79
C PHE A 293 6.68 -16.86 -6.45
N LYS A 294 7.68 -17.12 -5.59
CA LYS A 294 7.91 -18.45 -5.01
C LYS A 294 6.66 -18.96 -4.30
N ALA A 295 6.51 -20.28 -4.32
CA ALA A 295 5.42 -20.94 -3.61
C ALA A 295 5.52 -20.66 -2.09
N ARG A 296 4.38 -20.72 -1.41
CA ARG A 296 4.22 -20.29 -0.01
C ARG A 296 5.13 -21.07 0.94
N GLU A 297 5.50 -22.29 0.58
CA GLU A 297 6.33 -23.22 1.33
C GLU A 297 7.80 -22.76 1.42
N GLU A 298 8.22 -21.80 0.58
CA GLU A 298 9.59 -21.28 0.56
C GLU A 298 9.78 -19.98 1.35
N TRP A 299 8.72 -19.43 1.95
CA TRP A 299 8.76 -18.15 2.66
C TRP A 299 9.33 -18.28 4.07
N ARG A 300 10.00 -17.22 4.53
CA ARG A 300 10.69 -17.20 5.83
C ARG A 300 10.18 -16.05 6.68
N ASN A 301 10.29 -16.17 7.99
CA ASN A 301 9.96 -15.06 8.90
C ASN A 301 10.85 -13.85 8.59
N VAL A 302 10.26 -12.65 8.59
CA VAL A 302 10.99 -11.40 8.54
C VAL A 302 11.64 -11.16 9.91
N GLU A 303 12.96 -10.96 9.94
CA GLU A 303 13.72 -10.61 11.15
C GLU A 303 13.34 -9.21 11.69
#